data_AF-A0A3B9TAN2-F1
#
_entry.id   AF-A0A3B9TAN2-F1
#
_cell.length_a   1.000
_cell.length_b   1.000
_cell.length_c   1.000
_cell.angle_alpha   90.00
_cell.angle_beta   90.00
_cell.angle_gamma   90.00
#
_symmetry.space_group_name_H-M   'P 1'
#
loop_
_entity.id
_entity.type
_entity.pdbx_description
1 polymer ?
#
loop_
_entity_poly.entity_id
_entity_poly.type
_entity_poly.pdbx_seq_one_letter_code
_entity_poly.pdbx_strand_id
1 'polypeptide(L)'
;MRKRKKSGLLLSLFLLVFATPLFAQQQIKIGTDVPLQYALAYAYTPEKGLGGGVKIGLLAEPHNSIILALMEALGTKEYITAIVRESFKMGIVLDGNMAWNWSKNFAGLNVSYINLKAGQAPLNAIDENYGGIFNLIPSSLFSDETMAINLSSNLIQIGAHYGRRIPLDDKWELQLLLGVSKNIGSTNQFTSDFPYPQSLFNSIDEDLQENYKKYGIIPSIGIHLVYNL
;
A
#
# COMPACT_ATOMS: atom_id res chain seq x y z
N MET A 1 35.30 -12.81 -11.35
CA MET A 1 34.00 -12.86 -12.05
C MET A 1 33.32 -11.50 -12.01
N ARG A 2 33.20 -10.79 -13.15
CA ARG A 2 32.57 -9.46 -13.26
C ARG A 2 31.07 -9.61 -13.54
N LYS A 3 30.19 -9.24 -12.60
CA LYS A 3 28.73 -9.14 -12.80
C LYS A 3 28.43 -7.98 -13.77
N ARG A 4 28.12 -8.27 -15.03
CA ARG A 4 27.73 -7.28 -16.04
C ARG A 4 26.25 -6.90 -15.91
N LYS A 5 26.02 -5.60 -15.71
CA LYS A 5 24.91 -4.73 -16.15
C LYS A 5 23.65 -5.44 -16.70
N LYS A 6 22.67 -5.74 -15.84
CA LYS A 6 21.28 -6.04 -16.21
C LYS A 6 20.37 -4.80 -16.27
N SER A 7 20.89 -3.63 -15.91
CA SER A 7 20.12 -2.38 -15.80
C SER A 7 19.69 -1.78 -17.15
N GLY A 8 20.37 -2.13 -18.25
CA GLY A 8 19.99 -1.63 -19.59
C GLY A 8 18.72 -2.25 -20.17
N LEU A 9 18.43 -3.51 -19.82
CA LEU A 9 17.29 -4.25 -20.39
C LEU A 9 15.95 -3.78 -19.83
N LEU A 10 15.92 -3.39 -18.55
CA LEU A 10 14.73 -2.81 -17.91
C LEU A 10 14.40 -1.43 -18.49
N LEU A 11 15.42 -0.60 -18.73
CA LEU A 11 15.23 0.73 -19.30
C LEU A 11 14.72 0.67 -20.75
N SER A 12 15.23 -0.26 -21.55
CA SER A 12 14.77 -0.47 -22.92
C SER A 12 13.34 -1.05 -22.99
N LEU A 13 12.96 -1.91 -22.04
CA LEU A 13 11.59 -2.41 -21.96
C LEU A 13 10.61 -1.29 -21.58
N PHE A 14 11.02 -0.39 -20.69
CA PHE A 14 10.23 0.78 -20.29
C PHE A 14 9.99 1.71 -21.48
N LEU A 15 11.04 2.02 -22.27
CA LEU A 15 10.93 2.90 -23.44
C LEU A 15 10.09 2.29 -24.59
N LEU A 16 10.09 0.97 -24.77
CA LEU A 16 9.29 0.29 -25.79
C LEU A 16 7.78 0.32 -25.47
N VAL A 17 7.38 0.38 -24.20
CA VAL A 17 5.96 0.54 -23.81
C VAL A 17 5.42 1.91 -24.22
N PHE A 18 6.26 2.96 -24.20
CA PHE A 18 5.86 4.32 -24.59
C PHE A 18 5.90 4.59 -26.11
N ALA A 19 6.33 3.63 -26.93
CA ALA A 19 6.42 3.78 -28.39
C ALA A 19 5.16 3.32 -29.16
N THR A 20 4.05 3.05 -28.48
CA THR A 20 2.78 2.63 -29.10
C THR A 20 1.86 3.83 -29.41
N PRO A 21 0.94 3.71 -30.39
CA PRO A 21 0.64 4.76 -31.38
C PRO A 21 -0.17 5.95 -30.85
N LEU A 22 -0.07 7.04 -31.62
CA LEU A 22 -0.71 8.38 -31.56
C LEU A 22 -2.25 8.44 -31.41
N PHE A 23 -2.94 7.33 -31.07
CA PHE A 23 -4.42 7.25 -31.03
C PHE A 23 -5.01 6.91 -29.66
N ALA A 24 -4.21 7.00 -28.61
CA ALA A 24 -4.69 6.66 -27.28
C ALA A 24 -5.02 7.89 -26.46
N GLN A 25 -6.12 7.75 -25.72
CA GLN A 25 -6.70 8.79 -24.93
C GLN A 25 -5.94 8.91 -23.61
N GLN A 26 -5.46 10.12 -23.33
CA GLN A 26 -4.90 10.47 -22.03
C GLN A 26 -6.05 10.79 -21.08
N GLN A 27 -5.92 10.36 -19.83
CA GLN A 27 -7.00 10.44 -18.86
C GLN A 27 -6.48 10.95 -17.52
N ILE A 28 -7.24 11.86 -16.92
CA ILE A 28 -7.10 12.24 -15.52
C ILE A 28 -8.23 11.57 -14.75
N LYS A 29 -7.91 10.86 -13.67
CA LYS A 29 -8.88 10.14 -12.85
C LYS A 29 -8.84 10.65 -11.42
N ILE A 30 -10.00 10.89 -10.83
CA ILE A 30 -10.15 11.15 -9.41
C ILE A 30 -11.16 10.17 -8.84
N GLY A 31 -10.87 9.60 -7.67
CA GLY A 31 -11.73 8.57 -7.13
C GLY A 31 -11.24 7.98 -5.83
N THR A 32 -11.75 6.79 -5.54
CA THR A 32 -11.38 6.02 -4.35
C THR A 32 -11.29 4.54 -4.70
N ASP A 33 -10.33 3.86 -4.10
CA ASP A 33 -10.24 2.41 -4.04
C ASP A 33 -10.55 2.01 -2.59
N VAL A 34 -11.72 1.46 -2.29
CA VAL A 34 -12.05 1.02 -0.94
C VAL A 34 -11.54 -0.41 -0.74
N PRO A 35 -10.71 -0.72 0.29
CA PRO A 35 -10.27 0.12 1.39
C PRO A 35 -8.81 0.62 1.26
N LEU A 36 -8.29 0.88 0.07
CA LEU A 36 -6.89 1.20 -0.14
C LEU A 36 -6.56 2.72 -0.07
N GLN A 37 -7.34 3.60 -0.69
CA GLN A 37 -6.98 5.02 -0.81
C GLN A 37 -8.07 5.92 -1.43
N TYR A 38 -7.95 7.23 -1.21
CA TYR A 38 -8.43 8.28 -2.12
C TYR A 38 -7.35 8.58 -3.15
N ALA A 39 -7.71 8.74 -4.42
CA ALA A 39 -6.75 8.69 -5.51
C ALA A 39 -6.91 9.81 -6.55
N LEU A 40 -5.75 10.27 -7.04
CA LEU A 40 -5.60 11.03 -8.28
C LEU A 40 -4.66 10.24 -9.20
N ALA A 41 -5.08 10.02 -10.45
CA ALA A 41 -4.32 9.25 -11.40
C ALA A 41 -4.21 9.93 -12.77
N TYR A 42 -3.13 9.60 -13.46
CA TYR A 42 -2.92 9.90 -14.87
C TYR A 42 -2.68 8.61 -15.62
N ALA A 43 -3.40 8.40 -16.72
CA ALA A 43 -3.36 7.15 -17.46
C ALA A 43 -3.43 7.35 -18.97
N TYR A 44 -2.89 6.36 -19.67
CA TYR A 44 -3.03 6.14 -21.10
C TYR A 44 -3.95 4.93 -21.29
N THR A 45 -5.11 5.14 -21.91
CA THR A 45 -6.15 4.10 -22.01
C THR A 45 -6.65 3.98 -23.46
N PRO A 46 -6.04 3.13 -24.30
CA PRO A 46 -6.54 2.91 -25.65
C PRO A 46 -7.93 2.26 -25.64
N GLU A 47 -8.68 2.38 -26.73
CA GLU A 47 -9.96 1.67 -26.89
C GLU A 47 -9.77 0.15 -26.81
N LYS A 48 -8.71 -0.35 -27.45
CA LYS A 48 -8.28 -1.74 -27.44
C LYS A 48 -6.75 -1.84 -27.34
N GLY A 49 -6.27 -2.73 -26.48
CA GLY A 49 -4.83 -3.00 -26.32
C GLY A 49 -4.28 -2.62 -24.95
N LEU A 50 -2.95 -2.57 -24.85
CA LEU A 50 -2.25 -2.27 -23.59
C LEU A 50 -2.34 -0.78 -23.26
N GLY A 51 -2.85 -0.49 -22.07
CA GLY A 51 -2.77 0.80 -21.42
C GLY A 51 -2.03 0.70 -20.10
N GLY A 52 -1.82 1.85 -19.47
CA GLY A 52 -1.16 1.92 -18.17
C GLY A 52 -1.23 3.31 -17.59
N GLY A 53 -0.85 3.43 -16.33
CA GLY A 53 -0.91 4.71 -15.64
C GLY A 53 -0.21 4.70 -14.30
N VAL A 54 -0.16 5.88 -13.72
CA VAL A 54 0.35 6.12 -12.38
C VAL A 54 -0.72 6.82 -11.56
N LYS A 55 -0.75 6.50 -10.27
CA LYS A 55 -1.73 6.99 -9.32
C LYS A 55 -1.01 7.33 -8.03
N ILE A 56 -1.36 8.48 -7.47
CA ILE A 56 -0.98 8.89 -6.12
C ILE A 56 -2.25 8.92 -5.29
N GLY A 57 -2.16 8.44 -4.05
CA GLY A 57 -3.30 8.42 -3.17
C GLY A 57 -2.96 8.63 -1.71
N LEU A 58 -4.01 8.91 -0.95
CA LEU A 58 -4.00 9.08 0.49
C LEU A 58 -4.75 7.90 1.11
N LEU A 59 -4.04 7.13 1.94
CA LEU A 59 -4.64 6.16 2.85
C LEU A 59 -5.02 6.90 4.14
N ALA A 60 -6.30 6.94 4.47
CA ALA A 60 -6.86 7.56 5.67
C ALA A 60 -8.21 6.91 6.00
N GLU A 61 -8.89 7.32 7.07
CA GLU A 61 -10.22 6.79 7.37
C GLU A 61 -11.22 6.97 6.20
N PRO A 62 -12.11 5.99 5.95
CA PRO A 62 -12.28 4.72 6.68
C PRO A 62 -11.41 3.56 6.16
N HIS A 63 -10.54 3.82 5.16
CA HIS A 63 -9.75 2.80 4.46
C HIS A 63 -8.87 1.98 5.41
N ASN A 64 -8.12 2.67 6.27
CA ASN A 64 -7.24 2.06 7.25
C ASN A 64 -7.94 1.08 8.21
N SER A 65 -9.10 1.46 8.77
CA SER A 65 -9.85 0.63 9.71
C SER A 65 -10.32 -0.66 9.04
N ILE A 66 -10.75 -0.58 7.78
CA ILE A 66 -11.17 -1.75 7.02
C ILE A 66 -9.97 -2.66 6.70
N ILE A 67 -8.80 -2.11 6.34
CA ILE A 67 -7.59 -2.92 6.11
C ILE A 67 -7.23 -3.70 7.38
N LEU A 68 -7.20 -3.03 8.54
CA LEU A 68 -6.86 -3.69 9.81
C LEU A 68 -7.89 -4.76 10.18
N ALA A 69 -9.18 -4.48 10.02
CA ALA A 69 -10.24 -5.46 10.25
C ALA A 69 -10.14 -6.68 9.30
N LEU A 70 -9.77 -6.46 8.04
CA LEU A 70 -9.51 -7.56 7.10
C LEU A 70 -8.31 -8.40 7.52
N MET A 71 -7.22 -7.77 7.95
CA MET A 71 -6.04 -8.47 8.46
C MET A 71 -6.38 -9.33 9.68
N GLU A 72 -7.14 -8.80 10.64
CA GLU A 72 -7.63 -9.53 11.82
C GLU A 72 -8.54 -10.70 11.40
N ALA A 73 -9.51 -10.46 10.52
CA ALA A 73 -10.44 -11.48 10.03
C ALA A 73 -9.72 -12.61 9.26
N LEU A 74 -8.59 -12.31 8.62
CA LEU A 74 -7.75 -13.30 7.93
C LEU A 74 -6.82 -14.07 8.88
N GLY A 75 -6.75 -13.69 10.16
CA GLY A 75 -6.01 -14.42 11.20
C GLY A 75 -4.75 -13.72 11.71
N THR A 76 -4.56 -12.43 11.43
CA THR A 76 -3.55 -11.62 12.12
C THR A 76 -3.88 -11.55 13.61
N LYS A 77 -2.88 -11.71 14.46
CA LYS A 77 -3.06 -11.60 15.91
C LYS A 77 -3.41 -10.16 16.30
N GLU A 78 -4.30 -9.99 17.27
CA GLU A 78 -4.79 -8.67 17.72
C GLU A 78 -3.68 -7.73 18.18
N TYR A 79 -2.63 -8.23 18.85
CA TYR A 79 -1.52 -7.36 19.27
C TYR A 79 -0.74 -6.78 18.08
N ILE A 80 -0.68 -7.50 16.95
CA ILE A 80 -0.01 -6.99 15.73
C ILE A 80 -0.82 -5.83 15.16
N THR A 81 -2.15 -5.99 15.05
CA THR A 81 -3.00 -4.91 14.55
C THR A 81 -3.06 -3.74 15.52
N ALA A 82 -2.95 -3.98 16.83
CA ALA A 82 -2.77 -2.93 17.83
C ALA A 82 -1.44 -2.16 17.64
N ILE A 83 -0.31 -2.85 17.44
CA ILE A 83 1.01 -2.24 17.21
C ILE A 83 1.00 -1.32 15.99
N VAL A 84 0.36 -1.73 14.90
CA VAL A 84 0.38 -0.97 13.63
C VAL A 84 -0.75 0.04 13.50
N ARG A 85 -1.75 0.03 14.40
CA ARG A 85 -2.97 0.84 14.27
C ARG A 85 -2.66 2.32 14.07
N GLU A 86 -1.76 2.86 14.87
CA GLU A 86 -1.39 4.27 14.83
C GLU A 86 -0.62 4.63 13.54
N SER A 87 0.23 3.75 13.02
CA SER A 87 0.94 4.00 11.77
C SER A 87 0.02 3.96 10.55
N PHE A 88 -1.03 3.13 10.60
CA PHE A 88 -2.07 3.05 9.57
C PHE A 88 -3.05 4.23 9.58
N LYS A 89 -3.02 5.14 10.58
CA LYS A 89 -3.92 6.31 10.59
C LYS A 89 -3.83 7.16 9.32
N MET A 90 -2.63 7.26 8.75
CA MET A 90 -2.40 8.00 7.52
C MET A 90 -1.22 7.42 6.74
N GLY A 91 -1.34 7.37 5.42
CA GLY A 91 -0.25 6.99 4.55
C GLY A 91 -0.38 7.56 3.14
N ILE A 92 0.74 7.58 2.42
CA ILE A 92 0.79 7.91 1.00
C ILE A 92 0.95 6.63 0.20
N VAL A 93 0.17 6.51 -0.86
CA VAL A 93 0.18 5.36 -1.76
C VAL A 93 0.63 5.85 -3.14
N LEU A 94 1.63 5.17 -3.70
CA LEU A 94 2.07 5.34 -5.08
C LEU A 94 1.79 4.03 -5.81
N ASP A 95 1.00 4.08 -6.88
CA ASP A 95 0.54 2.91 -7.61
C ASP A 95 0.82 3.06 -9.10
N GLY A 96 1.48 2.06 -9.67
CA GLY A 96 1.72 1.92 -11.11
C GLY A 96 0.97 0.73 -11.65
N ASN A 97 0.27 0.88 -12.77
CA ASN A 97 -0.54 -0.19 -13.35
C ASN A 97 -0.36 -0.34 -14.86
N MET A 98 -0.66 -1.54 -15.34
CA MET A 98 -0.78 -1.90 -16.74
C MET A 98 -2.05 -2.72 -16.92
N ALA A 99 -2.85 -2.40 -17.94
CA ALA A 99 -4.10 -3.08 -18.20
C ALA A 99 -4.30 -3.36 -19.69
N TRP A 100 -4.86 -4.52 -20.00
CA TRP A 100 -5.40 -4.80 -21.32
C TRP A 100 -6.82 -4.22 -21.41
N ASN A 101 -7.08 -3.42 -22.44
CA ASN A 101 -8.36 -2.76 -22.67
C ASN A 101 -9.09 -3.42 -23.84
N TRP A 102 -10.41 -3.57 -23.73
CA TRP A 102 -11.27 -4.01 -24.83
C TRP A 102 -12.68 -3.45 -24.66
N SER A 103 -13.10 -2.62 -25.63
CA SER A 103 -14.42 -1.98 -25.61
C SER A 103 -14.63 -1.27 -24.26
N LYS A 104 -15.66 -1.61 -23.48
CA LYS A 104 -15.93 -0.98 -22.18
C LYS A 104 -15.23 -1.63 -20.99
N ASN A 105 -14.46 -2.70 -21.17
CA ASN A 105 -13.86 -3.44 -20.06
C ASN A 105 -12.33 -3.41 -20.13
N PHE A 106 -11.70 -3.64 -18.97
CA PHE A 106 -10.26 -3.77 -18.87
C PHE A 106 -9.89 -4.71 -17.72
N ALA A 107 -8.72 -5.33 -17.83
CA ALA A 107 -8.13 -6.12 -16.76
C ALA A 107 -6.63 -5.88 -16.74
N GLY A 108 -6.06 -5.80 -15.54
CA GLY A 108 -4.69 -5.37 -15.38
C GLY A 108 -4.04 -5.85 -14.11
N LEU A 109 -2.76 -5.53 -14.01
CA LEU A 109 -1.93 -5.73 -12.84
C LEU A 109 -1.45 -4.38 -12.33
N ASN A 110 -1.20 -4.30 -11.03
CA ASN A 110 -0.64 -3.12 -10.41
C ASN A 110 0.45 -3.47 -9.40
N VAL A 111 1.36 -2.53 -9.19
CA VAL A 111 2.34 -2.54 -8.12
C VAL A 111 2.15 -1.26 -7.32
N SER A 112 1.96 -1.40 -6.02
CA SER A 112 1.74 -0.29 -5.12
C SER A 112 2.85 -0.22 -4.07
N TYR A 113 3.32 0.98 -3.79
CA TYR A 113 4.17 1.32 -2.67
C TYR A 113 3.36 2.14 -1.69
N ILE A 114 3.28 1.70 -0.44
CA ILE A 114 2.50 2.37 0.62
C ILE A 114 3.48 2.80 1.70
N ASN A 115 3.57 4.11 1.92
CA ASN A 115 4.33 4.68 3.03
C ASN A 115 3.36 5.08 4.14
N LEU A 116 3.48 4.44 5.29
CA LEU A 116 2.69 4.68 6.48
C LEU A 116 3.43 5.63 7.43
N LYS A 117 2.72 6.65 7.90
CA LYS A 117 3.30 7.65 8.80
C LYS A 117 3.74 6.99 10.11
N ALA A 118 4.76 7.55 10.75
CA ALA A 118 5.14 7.14 12.10
C ALA A 118 3.95 7.31 13.06
N GLY A 119 3.65 6.25 13.81
CA GLY A 119 2.65 6.25 14.88
C GLY A 119 3.16 5.52 16.12
N GLN A 120 2.68 5.91 17.29
CA GLN A 120 3.11 5.33 18.56
C GLN A 120 2.55 3.91 18.71
N ALA A 121 3.43 2.93 18.85
CA ALA A 121 3.03 1.56 19.14
C ALA A 121 2.68 1.44 20.64
N PRO A 122 1.53 0.87 21.00
CA PRO A 122 1.13 0.66 22.39
C PRO A 122 2.12 -0.25 23.12
N LEU A 123 2.74 0.26 24.19
CA LEU A 123 3.79 -0.44 24.94
C LEU A 123 3.29 -1.70 25.63
N ASN A 124 2.05 -1.71 26.11
CA ASN A 124 1.42 -2.90 26.70
C ASN A 124 1.34 -4.05 25.69
N ALA A 125 0.96 -3.77 24.44
CA ALA A 125 0.91 -4.79 23.39
C ALA A 125 2.30 -5.37 23.08
N ILE A 126 3.35 -4.56 23.20
CA ILE A 126 4.74 -5.00 23.01
C ILE A 126 5.22 -5.81 24.21
N ASP A 127 5.04 -5.32 25.44
CA ASP A 127 5.56 -5.95 26.67
C ASP A 127 4.97 -7.35 26.88
N GLU A 128 3.65 -7.49 26.73
CA GLU A 128 2.92 -8.74 26.92
C GLU A 128 3.33 -9.83 25.92
N ASN A 129 3.78 -9.45 24.72
CA ASN A 129 4.03 -10.39 23.62
C ASN A 129 5.52 -10.61 23.29
N TYR A 130 6.40 -9.69 23.65
CA TYR A 130 7.83 -9.74 23.34
C TYR A 130 8.75 -9.79 24.56
N GLY A 131 8.20 -10.08 25.75
CA GLY A 131 8.97 -10.69 26.83
C GLY A 131 9.25 -9.82 28.05
N GLY A 132 8.29 -8.98 28.49
CA GLY A 132 8.33 -8.46 29.85
C GLY A 132 9.49 -7.50 30.15
N ILE A 133 10.08 -6.88 29.11
CA ILE A 133 11.30 -6.03 29.22
C ILE A 133 11.05 -4.88 30.19
N PHE A 134 9.79 -4.45 30.31
CA PHE A 134 9.38 -3.37 31.20
C PHE A 134 9.33 -3.78 32.69
N ASN A 135 9.27 -5.08 33.01
CA ASN A 135 9.32 -5.58 34.39
C ASN A 135 10.71 -5.45 35.05
N LEU A 136 11.74 -5.14 34.27
CA LEU A 136 13.12 -4.95 34.76
C LEU A 136 13.49 -3.47 34.97
N ILE A 137 12.62 -2.54 34.57
CA ILE A 137 12.87 -1.10 34.64
C ILE A 137 12.09 -0.54 35.84
N PRO A 138 12.73 0.17 36.79
CA PRO A 138 12.04 0.70 37.98
C PRO A 138 10.93 1.69 37.63
N SER A 139 9.72 1.49 38.18
CA SER A 139 8.50 2.28 37.94
C SER A 139 8.66 3.81 38.10
N SER A 140 9.72 4.27 38.76
CA SER A 140 10.06 5.67 38.99
C SER A 140 10.72 6.38 37.80
N LEU A 141 11.11 5.67 36.73
CA LEU A 141 11.66 6.26 35.49
C LEU A 141 10.60 6.42 34.38
N PHE A 142 9.33 6.15 34.69
CA PHE A 142 8.22 6.10 33.74
C PHE A 142 7.56 7.47 33.64
N SER A 143 8.01 8.29 32.69
CA SER A 143 7.06 9.14 31.98
C SER A 143 6.74 8.45 30.67
N ASP A 144 5.45 8.15 30.44
CA ASP A 144 4.94 7.42 29.26
C ASP A 144 5.43 8.01 27.92
N GLU A 145 5.77 9.31 27.91
CA GLU A 145 6.30 9.99 26.73
C GLU A 145 7.73 9.56 26.36
N THR A 146 8.59 9.23 27.33
CA THR A 146 10.01 8.89 27.07
C THR A 146 10.22 7.47 26.57
N MET A 147 9.24 6.59 26.81
CA MET A 147 9.28 5.17 26.43
C MET A 147 8.54 4.89 25.11
N ALA A 148 8.05 5.91 24.42
CA ALA A 148 7.28 5.74 23.20
C ALA A 148 8.12 5.11 22.08
N ILE A 149 7.66 3.96 21.55
CA ILE A 149 8.18 3.37 20.33
C ILE A 149 7.31 3.87 19.17
N ASN A 150 7.88 4.67 18.27
CA ASN A 150 7.21 5.08 17.05
C ASN A 150 7.55 4.11 15.92
N LEU A 151 6.53 3.66 15.19
CA LEU A 151 6.64 2.74 14.07
C LEU A 151 6.21 3.45 12.77
N SER A 152 7.08 3.45 11.76
CA SER A 152 6.72 3.73 10.37
C SER A 152 6.93 2.47 9.53
N SER A 153 6.05 2.24 8.56
CA SER A 153 6.09 1.05 7.70
C SER A 153 6.03 1.44 6.24
N ASN A 154 6.86 0.80 5.43
CA ASN A 154 6.79 0.84 3.98
C ASN A 154 6.34 -0.52 3.48
N LEU A 155 5.27 -0.56 2.68
CA LEU A 155 4.70 -1.81 2.15
C LEU A 155 4.80 -1.82 0.63
N ILE A 156 5.05 -2.99 0.06
CA ILE A 156 5.02 -3.21 -1.39
C ILE A 156 3.97 -4.26 -1.68
N GLN A 157 2.97 -3.87 -2.46
CA GLN A 157 1.88 -4.73 -2.89
C GLN A 157 1.93 -5.00 -4.39
N ILE A 158 1.48 -6.18 -4.77
CA ILE A 158 1.12 -6.48 -6.15
C ILE A 158 -0.37 -6.82 -6.18
N GLY A 159 -1.04 -6.44 -7.25
CA GLY A 159 -2.47 -6.69 -7.40
C GLY A 159 -2.87 -7.00 -8.82
N ALA A 160 -4.09 -7.49 -8.92
CA ALA A 160 -4.80 -7.65 -10.17
C ALA A 160 -6.16 -6.97 -10.05
N HIS A 161 -6.67 -6.44 -11.15
CA HIS A 161 -7.97 -5.81 -11.18
C HIS A 161 -8.70 -6.09 -12.49
N TYR A 162 -10.02 -6.01 -12.41
CA TYR A 162 -10.94 -5.98 -13.52
C TYR A 162 -11.81 -4.74 -13.38
N GLY A 163 -12.07 -4.04 -14.48
CA GLY A 163 -12.89 -2.85 -14.45
C GLY A 163 -13.74 -2.65 -15.69
N ARG A 164 -14.71 -1.75 -15.54
CA ARG A 164 -15.66 -1.36 -16.59
C ARG A 164 -15.78 0.16 -16.65
N ARG A 165 -15.75 0.68 -17.88
CA ARG A 165 -15.96 2.07 -18.27
C ARG A 165 -17.44 2.30 -18.57
N ILE A 166 -18.02 3.32 -17.96
CA ILE A 166 -19.39 3.77 -18.19
C ILE A 166 -19.29 5.20 -18.73
N PRO A 167 -19.46 5.41 -20.04
CA PRO A 167 -19.43 6.76 -20.61
C PRO A 167 -20.59 7.57 -20.01
N LEU A 168 -20.29 8.77 -19.53
CA LEU A 168 -21.26 9.73 -19.05
C LEU A 168 -21.54 10.80 -20.11
N ASP A 169 -20.47 11.24 -20.80
CA ASP A 169 -20.48 12.21 -21.89
C ASP A 169 -19.22 11.99 -22.77
N ASP A 170 -19.02 12.80 -23.81
CA ASP A 170 -17.87 12.70 -24.73
C ASP A 170 -16.51 12.81 -24.01
N LYS A 171 -16.46 13.60 -22.93
CA LYS A 171 -15.23 13.84 -22.15
C LYS A 171 -15.20 13.15 -20.79
N TRP A 172 -16.34 12.65 -20.31
CA TRP A 172 -16.46 12.14 -18.95
C TRP A 172 -16.88 10.67 -18.94
N GLU A 173 -16.20 9.88 -18.13
CA GLU A 173 -16.61 8.49 -17.87
C GLU A 173 -16.50 8.16 -16.37
N LEU A 174 -17.31 7.20 -15.95
CA LEU A 174 -17.20 6.56 -14.65
C LEU A 174 -16.50 5.20 -14.82
N GLN A 175 -15.42 4.97 -14.08
CA GLN A 175 -14.75 3.67 -14.03
C GLN A 175 -15.06 2.97 -12.71
N LEU A 176 -15.58 1.75 -12.83
CA LEU A 176 -15.77 0.82 -11.72
C LEU A 176 -14.69 -0.26 -11.79
N LEU A 177 -14.02 -0.52 -10.68
CA LEU A 177 -12.95 -1.52 -10.59
C LEU A 177 -13.24 -2.50 -9.45
N LEU A 178 -12.91 -3.76 -9.67
CA LEU A 178 -12.80 -4.80 -8.65
C LEU A 178 -11.34 -5.25 -8.66
N GLY A 179 -10.70 -5.21 -7.50
CA GLY A 179 -9.30 -5.53 -7.34
C GLY A 179 -9.04 -6.50 -6.21
N VAL A 180 -7.88 -7.14 -6.27
CA VAL A 180 -7.27 -7.79 -5.12
C VAL A 180 -5.78 -7.52 -5.16
N SER A 181 -5.24 -7.05 -4.04
CA SER A 181 -3.80 -6.90 -3.86
C SER A 181 -3.29 -7.75 -2.72
N LYS A 182 -2.00 -8.06 -2.75
CA LYS A 182 -1.30 -8.78 -1.70
C LYS A 182 0.02 -8.09 -1.42
N ASN A 183 0.33 -7.91 -0.14
CA ASN A 183 1.63 -7.45 0.29
C ASN A 183 2.69 -8.54 0.04
N ILE A 184 3.77 -8.16 -0.64
CA ILE A 184 4.88 -9.05 -0.99
C ILE A 184 6.17 -8.71 -0.24
N GLY A 185 6.25 -7.52 0.35
CA GLY A 185 7.38 -7.09 1.14
C GLY A 185 7.04 -5.87 1.98
N SER A 186 7.82 -5.67 3.03
CA SER A 186 7.70 -4.49 3.88
C SER A 186 9.05 -4.14 4.50
N THR A 187 9.18 -2.89 4.93
CA THR A 187 10.32 -2.42 5.72
C THR A 187 9.77 -1.55 6.84
N ASN A 188 10.11 -1.88 8.08
CA ASN A 188 9.67 -1.17 9.26
C ASN A 188 10.82 -0.35 9.85
N GLN A 189 10.51 0.84 10.36
CA GLN A 189 11.45 1.71 11.04
C GLN A 189 10.89 2.03 12.42
N PHE A 190 11.72 1.80 13.43
CA PHE A 190 11.40 2.06 14.83
C PHE A 190 12.26 3.21 15.34
N THR A 191 11.65 4.15 16.03
CA THR A 191 12.36 5.24 16.72
C THR A 191 11.83 5.36 18.15
N SER A 192 12.72 5.53 19.11
CA SER A 192 12.40 5.65 20.53
C SER A 192 13.48 6.50 21.21
N ASP A 193 13.07 7.33 22.16
CA ASP A 193 13.99 8.09 23.01
C ASP A 193 14.57 7.20 24.13
N PHE A 194 13.88 6.09 24.45
CA PHE A 194 14.38 5.06 25.35
C PHE A 194 15.26 4.04 24.61
N PRO A 195 16.42 3.63 25.16
CA PRO A 195 17.37 2.73 24.50
C PRO A 195 16.94 1.26 24.61
N TYR A 196 15.91 0.87 23.86
CA TYR A 196 15.49 -0.53 23.78
C TYR A 196 16.57 -1.42 23.14
N PRO A 197 16.68 -2.69 23.56
CA PRO A 197 17.55 -3.65 22.91
C PRO A 197 17.17 -3.83 21.44
N GLN A 198 18.16 -3.81 20.53
CA GLN A 198 17.92 -4.00 19.09
C GLN A 198 17.22 -5.34 18.77
N SER A 199 17.41 -6.37 19.60
CA SER A 199 16.74 -7.66 19.45
C SER A 199 15.21 -7.56 19.54
N LEU A 200 14.69 -6.61 20.33
CA LEU A 200 13.25 -6.35 20.41
C LEU A 200 12.73 -5.85 19.05
N PHE A 201 13.37 -4.82 18.50
CA PHE A 201 12.96 -4.26 17.21
C PHE A 201 13.07 -5.27 16.07
N ASN A 202 14.11 -6.10 16.06
CA ASN A 202 14.24 -7.16 15.06
C ASN A 202 13.11 -8.18 15.18
N SER A 203 12.73 -8.57 16.40
CA SER A 203 11.63 -9.53 16.63
C SER A 203 10.29 -8.97 16.16
N ILE A 204 10.00 -7.70 16.47
CA ILE A 204 8.78 -7.03 16.01
C ILE A 204 8.80 -6.88 14.49
N ASP A 205 9.93 -6.50 13.89
CA ASP A 205 10.06 -6.37 12.42
C ASP A 205 9.78 -7.70 11.71
N GLU A 206 10.35 -8.80 12.19
CA GLU A 206 10.14 -10.14 11.63
C GLU A 206 8.66 -10.55 11.71
N ASP A 207 8.03 -10.39 12.88
CA ASP A 207 6.61 -10.67 13.08
C ASP A 207 5.73 -9.80 12.16
N LEU A 208 6.02 -8.51 12.03
CA LEU A 208 5.29 -7.60 11.15
C LEU A 208 5.44 -8.00 9.68
N GLN A 209 6.66 -8.30 9.23
CA GLN A 209 6.91 -8.74 7.86
C GLN A 209 6.16 -10.02 7.53
N GLU A 210 6.17 -11.00 8.44
CA GLU A 210 5.42 -12.25 8.25
C GLU A 210 3.92 -11.99 8.17
N ASN A 211 3.37 -11.23 9.13
CA ASN A 211 1.93 -10.96 9.19
C ASN A 211 1.46 -10.13 7.98
N TYR A 212 2.19 -9.08 7.60
CA TYR A 212 1.85 -8.31 6.39
C TYR A 212 1.87 -9.19 5.14
N LYS A 213 2.88 -10.04 4.97
CA LYS A 213 2.99 -10.91 3.80
C LYS A 213 1.91 -12.00 3.76
N LYS A 214 1.54 -12.55 4.91
CA LYS A 214 0.59 -13.65 5.05
C LYS A 214 -0.85 -13.17 4.97
N TYR A 215 -1.18 -12.11 5.69
CA TYR A 215 -2.55 -11.63 5.91
C TYR A 215 -2.85 -10.27 5.26
N GLY A 216 -1.86 -9.57 4.71
CA GLY A 216 -2.04 -8.33 3.95
C GLY A 216 -2.59 -8.57 2.54
N ILE A 217 -3.75 -9.24 2.45
CA ILE A 217 -4.53 -9.43 1.23
C ILE A 217 -5.70 -8.45 1.29
N ILE A 218 -5.80 -7.56 0.30
CA ILE A 218 -6.78 -6.48 0.30
C ILE A 218 -7.66 -6.62 -0.95
N PRO A 219 -8.88 -7.17 -0.83
CA PRO A 219 -9.89 -6.98 -1.87
C PRO A 219 -10.26 -5.50 -1.94
N SER A 220 -10.50 -4.99 -3.15
CA SER A 220 -10.84 -3.58 -3.35
C SER A 220 -11.96 -3.37 -4.35
N ILE A 221 -12.72 -2.28 -4.12
CA ILE A 221 -13.71 -1.75 -5.04
C ILE A 221 -13.32 -0.31 -5.36
N GLY A 222 -13.03 -0.05 -6.63
CA GLY A 222 -12.63 1.26 -7.12
C GLY A 222 -13.79 1.98 -7.81
N ILE A 223 -13.96 3.26 -7.53
CA ILE A 223 -14.90 4.15 -8.21
C ILE A 223 -14.15 5.43 -8.59
N HIS A 224 -14.04 5.69 -9.89
CA HIS A 224 -13.30 6.84 -10.40
C HIS A 224 -14.12 7.62 -11.41
N LEU A 225 -14.17 8.93 -11.22
CA LEU A 225 -14.56 9.88 -12.26
C LEU A 225 -13.33 10.16 -13.12
N VAL A 226 -13.51 10.06 -14.43
CA VAL A 226 -12.43 10.17 -15.40
C VAL A 226 -12.76 11.27 -16.38
N TYR A 227 -11.78 12.14 -16.59
CA TYR A 227 -11.77 13.15 -17.63
C TYR A 227 -10.84 12.73 -18.75
N ASN A 228 -11.38 12.63 -19.95
CA ASN A 228 -10.67 12.35 -21.18
C ASN A 228 -10.12 13.65 -21.76
N LEU A 229 -8.79 13.70 -21.95
CA LEU A 229 -8.07 14.84 -22.51
C LEU A 229 -8.21 14.92 -24.03
#